data_AF-A0A963QB64-F1
#
_entry.id   AF-A0A963QB64-F1
#
_cell.length_a   1.000
_cell.length_b   1.000
_cell.length_c   1.000
_cell.angle_alpha   90.00
_cell.angle_beta   90.00
_cell.angle_gamma   90.00
#
_symmetry.space_group_name_H-M   'P 1'
#
loop_
_entity.id
_entity.type
_entity.pdbx_description
1 polymer ?
#
loop_
_entity_poly.entity_id
_entity_poly.type
_entity_poly.pdbx_seq_one_letter_code
_entity_poly.pdbx_strand_id
1 'polypeptide(L)'
;MAPSPALSYAPDLDLTRDALASSTLNHGLMVLGERWTMAVMMGAFTGVNRFDDWQTRLGIPRPTLANRLKTLVALGLMRQRVYQERPRRMAYHLTAAGMKLYPHVLMVWLWERRWGSRRSQLPDTLFHKTCGHRFVPTLTCAACGDKVGINDLQLTLKPNARLLAQSARAGRAARLASQGAASMGLGLRVDRWSLMIVTAVVLGCHYFDQLVHVLGIASSVLARRLSSMVEAGLLL
;
A
#
# COMPACT_ATOMS: atom_id res chain seq x y z
N MET A 1 -23.31 24.88 -10.15
CA MET A 1 -22.21 24.00 -9.70
C MET A 1 -22.55 23.63 -8.26
N ALA A 2 -23.16 22.46 -8.04
CA ALA A 2 -23.57 22.06 -6.69
C ALA A 2 -22.33 21.71 -5.86
N PRO A 3 -22.26 22.12 -4.58
CA PRO A 3 -21.13 21.77 -3.72
C PRO A 3 -21.06 20.24 -3.59
N SER A 4 -19.87 19.68 -3.83
CA SER A 4 -19.56 18.29 -3.52
C SER A 4 -19.96 18.01 -2.07
N PRO A 5 -20.70 16.94 -1.75
CA PRO A 5 -20.85 16.54 -0.36
C PRO A 5 -19.46 16.10 0.10
N ALA A 6 -18.75 17.00 0.78
CA ALA A 6 -17.65 16.62 1.64
C ALA A 6 -18.18 15.49 2.54
N LEU A 7 -17.40 14.42 2.69
CA LEU A 7 -17.69 13.31 3.60
C LEU A 7 -18.13 13.91 4.95
N SER A 8 -19.45 14.02 5.20
CA SER A 8 -19.97 14.71 6.39
C SER A 8 -19.96 13.76 7.58
N TYR A 9 -18.83 13.08 7.76
CA TYR A 9 -18.50 12.36 8.96
C TYR A 9 -17.59 13.29 9.75
N ALA A 10 -18.09 13.90 10.82
CA ALA A 10 -17.19 14.46 11.83
C ALA A 10 -16.49 13.25 12.46
N PRO A 11 -15.18 13.04 12.21
CA PRO A 11 -14.55 11.82 12.64
C PRO A 11 -14.47 11.78 14.17
N ASP A 12 -14.97 10.71 14.77
CA ASP A 12 -14.57 10.36 16.14
C ASP A 12 -13.07 10.09 16.12
N LEU A 13 -12.29 11.06 16.63
CA LEU A 13 -10.84 11.06 16.52
C LEU A 13 -10.20 9.95 17.35
N ASP A 14 -10.78 9.61 18.50
CA ASP A 14 -10.27 8.53 19.35
C ASP A 14 -10.57 7.17 18.73
N LEU A 15 -11.80 6.98 18.22
CA LEU A 15 -12.16 5.78 17.46
C LEU A 15 -11.28 5.62 16.22
N THR A 16 -11.01 6.73 15.51
CA THR A 16 -10.19 6.72 14.29
C THR A 16 -8.74 6.38 14.61
N ARG A 17 -8.17 6.98 15.65
CA ARG A 17 -6.82 6.64 16.14
C ARG A 17 -6.72 5.15 16.48
N ASP A 18 -7.66 4.65 17.29
CA ASP A 18 -7.65 3.29 17.79
C ASP A 18 -7.88 2.29 16.66
N ALA A 19 -8.79 2.60 15.72
CA ALA A 19 -9.01 1.81 14.52
C ALA A 19 -7.74 1.77 13.66
N LEU A 20 -7.08 2.89 13.36
CA LEU A 20 -5.83 2.89 12.57
C LEU A 20 -4.70 2.13 13.25
N ALA A 21 -4.53 2.31 14.56
CA ALA A 21 -3.50 1.64 15.35
C ALA A 21 -3.69 0.12 15.44
N SER A 22 -4.93 -0.36 15.30
CA SER A 22 -5.31 -1.77 15.39
C SER A 22 -5.79 -2.39 14.09
N SER A 23 -5.74 -1.64 12.99
CA SER A 23 -6.24 -2.11 11.71
C SER A 23 -5.22 -2.98 11.00
N THR A 24 -5.69 -4.12 10.47
CA THR A 24 -4.93 -4.93 9.52
C THR A 24 -4.64 -4.19 8.22
N LEU A 25 -5.40 -3.13 7.91
CA LEU A 25 -5.16 -2.24 6.77
C LEU A 25 -3.78 -1.59 6.87
N ASN A 26 -3.42 -1.08 8.05
CA ASN A 26 -2.13 -0.44 8.26
C ASN A 26 -0.96 -1.41 7.97
N HIS A 27 -1.08 -2.65 8.44
CA HIS A 27 -0.09 -3.69 8.15
C HIS A 27 -0.03 -4.02 6.65
N GLY A 28 -1.18 -4.17 5.99
CA GLY A 28 -1.26 -4.41 4.54
C GLY A 28 -0.65 -3.27 3.73
N LEU A 29 -1.00 -2.02 4.05
CA LEU A 29 -0.47 -0.81 3.42
C LEU A 29 1.04 -0.69 3.58
N MET A 30 1.60 -1.07 4.72
CA MET A 30 3.05 -1.09 4.93
C MET A 30 3.77 -2.09 4.04
N VAL A 31 3.17 -3.27 3.84
CA VAL A 31 3.71 -4.29 2.94
C VAL A 31 3.62 -3.82 1.49
N LEU A 32 2.47 -3.31 1.08
CA LEU A 32 2.17 -2.95 -0.31
C LEU A 32 2.84 -1.62 -0.72
N GLY A 33 3.04 -0.72 0.22
CA GLY A 33 3.66 0.60 0.01
C GLY A 33 5.17 0.56 -0.13
N GLU A 34 5.82 -0.58 0.12
CA GLU A 34 7.25 -0.71 -0.15
C GLU A 34 7.51 -0.62 -1.66
N ARG A 35 8.42 0.29 -2.05
CA ARG A 35 8.68 0.72 -3.43
C ARG A 35 8.78 -0.42 -4.44
N TRP A 36 9.42 -1.53 -4.08
CA TRP A 36 9.70 -2.62 -5.02
C TRP A 36 8.65 -3.72 -4.99
N THR A 37 7.74 -3.72 -4.00
CA THR A 37 6.70 -4.75 -3.88
C THR A 37 5.82 -4.79 -5.12
N MET A 38 5.30 -3.66 -5.59
CA MET A 38 4.45 -3.64 -6.78
C MET A 38 5.21 -4.08 -8.05
N ALA A 39 6.48 -3.69 -8.19
CA ALA A 39 7.30 -4.07 -9.33
C ALA A 39 7.58 -5.59 -9.34
N VAL A 40 7.93 -6.17 -8.19
CA VAL A 40 8.16 -7.60 -8.03
C VAL A 40 6.88 -8.39 -8.29
N MET A 41 5.74 -7.95 -7.74
CA MET A 41 4.43 -8.56 -7.96
C MET A 41 4.01 -8.51 -9.44
N MET A 42 4.19 -7.36 -10.12
CA MET A 42 3.96 -7.24 -11.57
C MET A 42 4.82 -8.21 -12.38
N GLY A 43 6.11 -8.34 -12.04
CA GLY A 43 6.97 -9.36 -12.64
C GLY A 43 6.40 -10.77 -12.44
N ALA A 44 5.97 -11.09 -11.23
CA ALA A 44 5.38 -12.41 -10.92
C ALA A 44 4.10 -12.69 -11.72
N PHE A 45 3.20 -11.70 -11.85
CA PHE A 45 1.97 -11.83 -12.63
C PHE A 45 2.22 -12.00 -14.14
N THR A 46 3.35 -11.49 -14.63
CA THR A 46 3.79 -11.66 -16.03
C THR A 46 4.69 -12.88 -16.25
N GLY A 47 4.81 -13.75 -15.23
CA GLY A 47 5.50 -15.04 -15.33
C GLY A 47 6.98 -15.01 -14.91
N VAL A 48 7.51 -13.87 -14.47
CA VAL A 48 8.87 -13.79 -13.89
C VAL A 48 8.88 -14.57 -12.58
N ASN A 49 9.74 -15.58 -12.49
CA ASN A 49 9.85 -16.41 -11.29
C ASN A 49 11.29 -16.66 -10.85
N ARG A 50 12.30 -16.23 -11.61
CA ARG A 50 13.71 -16.39 -11.25
C ARG A 50 14.29 -15.07 -10.75
N PHE A 51 15.22 -15.17 -9.81
CA PHE A 51 15.88 -14.02 -9.19
C PHE A 51 16.58 -13.12 -10.21
N ASP A 52 17.37 -13.70 -11.10
CA ASP A 52 18.14 -12.93 -12.08
C ASP A 52 17.23 -12.26 -13.13
N ASP A 53 16.10 -12.90 -13.51
CA ASP A 53 15.13 -12.31 -14.43
C ASP A 53 14.52 -11.01 -13.86
N TRP A 54 14.23 -10.97 -12.56
CA TRP A 54 13.80 -9.74 -11.89
C TRP A 54 14.87 -8.66 -11.90
N GLN A 55 16.14 -9.03 -11.70
CA GLN A 55 17.22 -8.04 -11.74
C GLN A 55 17.37 -7.43 -13.11
N THR A 56 17.41 -8.26 -14.16
CA THR A 56 17.55 -7.81 -15.53
C THR A 56 16.38 -6.93 -15.96
N ARG A 57 15.15 -7.29 -15.59
CA ARG A 57 13.94 -6.55 -16.02
C ARG A 57 13.66 -5.29 -15.22
N LEU A 58 13.89 -5.32 -13.91
CA LEU A 58 13.46 -4.25 -13.00
C LEU A 58 14.61 -3.35 -12.53
N GLY A 59 15.87 -3.75 -12.75
CA GLY A 59 17.05 -3.00 -12.29
C GLY A 59 17.14 -2.88 -10.76
N ILE A 60 16.51 -3.79 -10.03
CA ILE A 60 16.48 -3.75 -8.56
C ILE A 60 17.85 -4.17 -8.03
N PRO A 61 18.48 -3.40 -7.12
CA PRO A 61 19.71 -3.82 -6.47
C PRO A 61 19.58 -5.21 -5.81
N ARG A 62 20.58 -6.08 -6.00
CA ARG A 62 20.51 -7.49 -5.55
C ARG A 62 20.10 -7.65 -4.08
N PRO A 63 20.69 -6.91 -3.11
CA PRO A 63 20.32 -7.04 -1.70
C PRO A 63 18.87 -6.65 -1.44
N THR A 64 18.39 -5.61 -2.12
CA THR A 64 17.01 -5.12 -2.03
C THR A 64 16.02 -6.16 -2.54
N LEU A 65 16.27 -6.73 -3.72
CA LEU A 65 15.42 -7.79 -4.28
C LEU A 65 15.39 -9.02 -3.37
N ALA A 66 16.54 -9.44 -2.84
CA ALA A 66 16.64 -10.59 -1.95
C ALA A 66 15.84 -10.39 -0.66
N ASN A 67 16.00 -9.24 0.00
CA ASN A 67 15.23 -8.89 1.19
C ASN A 67 13.72 -8.87 0.88
N ARG A 68 13.37 -8.32 -0.29
CA ARG A 68 11.97 -8.19 -0.68
C ARG A 68 11.30 -9.53 -0.93
N LEU A 69 11.93 -10.41 -1.71
CA LEU A 69 11.42 -11.77 -1.94
C LEU A 69 11.34 -12.57 -0.63
N LYS A 70 12.35 -12.46 0.24
CA LYS A 70 12.34 -13.12 1.56
C LYS A 70 11.12 -12.70 2.38
N THR A 71 10.82 -11.41 2.44
CA THR A 71 9.68 -10.94 3.23
C THR A 71 8.34 -11.23 2.54
N LEU A 72 8.25 -11.29 1.20
CA LEU A 72 7.03 -11.77 0.52
C LEU A 72 6.77 -13.27 0.78
N VAL A 73 7.83 -14.07 0.91
CA VAL A 73 7.72 -15.48 1.33
C VAL A 73 7.28 -15.58 2.78
N ALA A 74 7.88 -14.80 3.68
CA ALA A 74 7.49 -14.78 5.09
C ALA A 74 6.02 -14.37 5.32
N LEU A 75 5.49 -13.49 4.45
CA LEU A 75 4.09 -13.08 4.46
C LEU A 75 3.15 -14.09 3.79
N GLY A 76 3.67 -15.21 3.27
CA GLY A 76 2.88 -16.22 2.58
C GLY A 76 2.33 -15.77 1.23
N LEU A 77 2.84 -14.68 0.66
CA LEU A 77 2.44 -14.18 -0.67
C LEU A 77 3.19 -14.89 -1.80
N MET A 78 4.39 -15.37 -1.51
CA MET A 78 5.20 -16.17 -2.43
C MET A 78 5.69 -17.45 -1.76
N ARG A 79 6.01 -18.46 -2.57
CA ARG A 79 6.67 -19.69 -2.14
C ARG A 79 7.91 -19.94 -2.98
N GLN A 80 8.95 -20.50 -2.37
CA GLN A 80 10.15 -20.93 -3.06
C GLN A 80 9.96 -22.35 -3.59
N ARG A 81 10.43 -22.60 -4.82
CA ARG A 81 10.49 -23.91 -5.45
C ARG A 81 11.88 -24.12 -6.02
N VAL A 82 12.52 -25.24 -5.68
CA VAL A 82 13.78 -25.65 -6.32
C VAL A 82 13.48 -26.02 -7.78
N TYR A 83 14.23 -25.47 -8.73
CA TYR A 83 14.15 -25.86 -10.15
C TYR A 83 15.44 -26.50 -10.67
N GLN A 84 16.52 -26.40 -9.90
CA GLN A 84 17.81 -27.02 -10.20
C GLN A 84 18.49 -27.36 -8.88
N GLU A 85 19.04 -28.56 -8.74
CA GLU A 85 19.66 -29.00 -7.49
C GLU A 85 21.16 -28.69 -7.42
N ARG A 86 21.87 -28.65 -8.56
CA ARG A 86 23.33 -28.47 -8.62
C ARG A 86 23.74 -27.51 -9.74
N PRO A 87 24.26 -26.30 -9.41
CA PRO A 87 24.08 -25.60 -8.13
C PRO A 87 22.60 -25.41 -7.80
N ARG A 88 22.26 -25.34 -6.50
CA ARG A 88 20.88 -25.19 -6.05
C ARG A 88 20.32 -23.85 -6.51
N ARG A 89 19.27 -23.85 -7.34
CA ARG A 89 18.57 -22.63 -7.80
C ARG A 89 17.09 -22.66 -7.44
N MET A 90 16.60 -21.50 -7.02
CA MET A 90 15.24 -21.29 -6.56
C MET A 90 14.46 -20.42 -7.54
N ALA A 91 13.21 -20.80 -7.76
CA ALA A 91 12.18 -19.97 -8.36
C ALA A 91 11.17 -19.56 -7.27
N TYR A 92 10.51 -18.43 -7.48
CA TYR A 92 9.53 -17.86 -6.59
C TYR A 92 8.18 -17.81 -7.31
N HIS A 93 7.17 -18.41 -6.71
CA HIS A 93 5.83 -18.48 -7.28
C HIS A 93 4.83 -17.82 -6.35
N LEU A 94 3.84 -17.13 -6.92
CA LEU A 94 2.72 -16.60 -6.15
C LEU A 94 1.95 -17.74 -5.49
N THR A 95 1.55 -17.52 -4.24
CA THR A 95 0.58 -18.37 -3.55
C THR A 95 -0.84 -17.97 -3.92
N ALA A 96 -1.85 -18.70 -3.43
CA ALA A 96 -3.24 -18.28 -3.55
C ALA A 96 -3.47 -16.88 -2.97
N ALA A 97 -2.86 -16.57 -1.82
CA ALA A 97 -2.92 -15.24 -1.20
C ALA A 97 -2.22 -14.18 -2.07
N GLY A 98 -1.03 -14.48 -2.61
CA GLY A 98 -0.32 -13.58 -3.53
C GLY A 98 -1.11 -13.26 -4.80
N MET A 99 -1.80 -14.25 -5.37
CA MET A 99 -2.64 -14.06 -6.55
C MET A 99 -3.82 -13.11 -6.30
N LYS A 100 -4.37 -13.09 -5.09
CA LYS A 100 -5.47 -12.19 -4.70
C LYS A 100 -5.06 -10.71 -4.65
N LEU A 101 -3.77 -10.38 -4.77
CA LEU A 101 -3.29 -9.01 -4.88
C LEU A 101 -3.34 -8.45 -6.31
N TYR A 102 -3.68 -9.25 -7.32
CA TYR A 102 -3.75 -8.79 -8.71
C TYR A 102 -4.68 -7.58 -8.91
N PRO A 103 -5.91 -7.52 -8.33
CA PRO A 103 -6.76 -6.35 -8.45
C PRO A 103 -6.14 -5.07 -7.90
N HIS A 104 -5.39 -5.16 -6.79
CA HIS A 104 -4.68 -4.01 -6.22
C HIS A 104 -3.65 -3.47 -7.21
N VAL A 105 -2.86 -4.36 -7.80
CA VAL A 105 -1.87 -3.99 -8.82
C VAL A 105 -2.51 -3.33 -10.04
N LEU A 106 -3.68 -3.81 -10.48
CA LEU A 106 -4.44 -3.19 -11.57
C LEU A 106 -4.92 -1.77 -11.23
N MET A 107 -5.32 -1.50 -9.98
CA MET A 107 -5.73 -0.17 -9.57
C MET A 107 -4.55 0.81 -9.51
N VAL A 108 -3.38 0.36 -9.02
CA VAL A 108 -2.14 1.16 -9.09
C VAL A 108 -1.75 1.45 -10.54
N TRP A 109 -1.83 0.43 -11.42
CA TRP A 109 -1.58 0.60 -12.85
C TRP A 109 -2.52 1.65 -13.48
N LEU A 110 -3.81 1.61 -13.17
CA LEU A 110 -4.78 2.57 -13.70
C LEU A 110 -4.46 4.00 -13.26
N TRP A 111 -4.03 4.19 -12.01
CA TRP A 111 -3.62 5.49 -11.49
C TRP A 111 -2.32 5.99 -12.13
N GLU A 112 -1.27 5.17 -12.16
CA GLU A 112 0.02 5.48 -12.81
C GLU A 112 -0.16 5.80 -14.29
N ARG A 113 -1.04 5.10 -14.99
CA ARG A 113 -1.36 5.37 -16.40
C ARG A 113 -1.97 6.76 -16.62
N ARG A 114 -2.69 7.29 -15.63
CA ARG A 114 -3.36 8.59 -15.72
C ARG A 114 -2.49 9.74 -15.24
N TRP A 115 -1.68 9.52 -14.21
CA TRP A 115 -0.95 10.56 -13.47
C TRP A 115 0.56 10.35 -13.39
N GLY A 116 1.06 9.18 -13.78
CA GLY A 116 2.47 8.84 -13.75
C GLY A 116 3.25 9.57 -14.84
N SER A 117 4.42 10.07 -14.48
CA SER A 117 5.35 10.77 -15.39
C SER A 117 6.38 9.84 -16.05
N ARG A 118 6.42 8.55 -15.66
CA ARG A 118 7.40 7.57 -16.15
C ARG A 118 6.91 6.92 -17.44
N ARG A 119 7.70 7.03 -18.50
CA ARG A 119 7.30 6.61 -19.87
C ARG A 119 7.28 5.12 -20.17
N SER A 120 7.82 4.22 -19.33
CA SER A 120 7.82 2.80 -19.73
C SER A 120 8.14 1.85 -18.59
N GLN A 121 7.18 0.97 -18.25
CA GLN A 121 7.35 -0.43 -17.79
C GLN A 121 6.00 -1.17 -17.81
N LEU A 122 4.89 -0.43 -17.83
CA LEU A 122 3.53 -0.97 -17.82
C LEU A 122 2.90 -0.87 -19.22
N PRO A 123 2.05 -1.84 -19.61
CA PRO A 123 1.33 -1.75 -20.88
C PRO A 123 0.36 -0.57 -20.88
N ASP A 124 0.28 0.19 -21.98
CA ASP A 124 -0.64 1.33 -22.11
C ASP A 124 -2.10 0.92 -22.20
N THR A 125 -2.37 -0.34 -22.58
CA THR A 125 -3.71 -0.89 -22.70
C THR A 125 -3.68 -2.37 -22.33
N LEU A 126 -4.69 -2.82 -21.59
CA LEU A 126 -4.96 -4.23 -21.33
C LEU A 126 -6.16 -4.65 -22.18
N PHE A 127 -6.19 -5.92 -22.60
CA PHE A 127 -7.29 -6.49 -23.36
C PHE A 127 -7.85 -7.72 -22.64
N HIS A 128 -9.16 -7.87 -22.65
CA HIS A 128 -9.80 -9.07 -22.14
C HIS A 128 -9.57 -10.21 -23.11
N LYS A 129 -8.95 -11.30 -22.66
CA LYS A 129 -8.53 -12.41 -23.52
C LYS A 129 -9.67 -13.08 -24.27
N THR A 130 -10.88 -13.13 -23.71
CA THR A 130 -12.00 -13.87 -24.31
C THR A 130 -12.80 -13.05 -25.31
N CYS A 131 -12.90 -11.73 -25.14
CA CYS A 131 -13.67 -10.86 -26.06
C CYS A 131 -12.83 -9.86 -26.85
N GLY A 132 -11.54 -9.71 -26.56
CA GLY A 132 -10.64 -8.78 -27.24
C GLY A 132 -10.89 -7.30 -26.92
N HIS A 133 -11.93 -6.96 -26.16
CA HIS A 133 -12.20 -5.57 -25.78
C HIS A 133 -11.13 -5.03 -24.82
N ARG A 134 -10.89 -3.72 -24.92
CA ARG A 134 -10.04 -2.99 -23.99
C ARG A 134 -10.57 -3.13 -22.57
N PHE A 135 -9.70 -3.60 -21.68
CA PHE A 135 -9.97 -3.77 -20.27
C PHE A 135 -9.61 -2.50 -19.49
N VAL A 136 -10.56 -2.02 -18.69
CA VAL A 136 -10.36 -0.95 -17.70
C VAL A 136 -10.93 -1.44 -16.37
N PRO A 137 -10.09 -1.62 -15.33
CA PRO A 137 -10.58 -2.06 -14.03
C PRO A 137 -11.52 -0.99 -13.45
N THR A 138 -12.68 -1.41 -12.95
CA THR A 138 -13.70 -0.53 -12.38
C THR A 138 -14.21 -1.15 -11.07
N LEU A 139 -14.38 -0.33 -10.03
CA LEU A 139 -15.04 -0.75 -8.78
C LEU A 139 -16.55 -0.69 -8.98
N THR A 140 -17.24 -1.80 -8.66
CA THR A 140 -18.69 -1.93 -8.80
C THR A 140 -19.28 -2.60 -7.57
N CYS A 141 -20.53 -2.25 -7.25
CA CYS A 141 -21.30 -2.91 -6.21
C CYS A 141 -21.72 -4.31 -6.69
N ALA A 142 -21.41 -5.35 -5.92
CA ALA A 142 -21.76 -6.72 -6.30
C ALA A 142 -23.28 -7.00 -6.32
N ALA A 143 -24.08 -6.18 -5.63
CA ALA A 143 -25.53 -6.38 -5.54
C ALA A 143 -26.29 -5.72 -6.69
N CYS A 144 -26.02 -4.45 -7.00
CA CYS A 144 -26.73 -3.71 -8.06
C CYS A 144 -25.94 -3.60 -9.38
N GLY A 145 -24.62 -3.80 -9.36
CA GLY A 145 -23.75 -3.66 -10.54
C GLY A 145 -23.27 -2.23 -10.82
N ASP A 146 -23.77 -1.23 -10.08
CA ASP A 146 -23.39 0.17 -10.29
C ASP A 146 -21.92 0.43 -9.96
N LYS A 147 -21.35 1.44 -10.61
CA LYS A 147 -20.00 1.93 -10.29
C LYS A 147 -20.03 2.61 -8.92
N VAL A 148 -18.98 2.35 -8.14
CA VAL A 148 -18.86 2.84 -6.77
C VAL A 148 -17.61 3.72 -6.68
N GLY A 149 -17.81 4.96 -6.24
CA GLY A 149 -16.78 5.90 -5.84
C GLY A 149 -16.67 6.02 -4.32
N ILE A 150 -15.76 6.91 -3.87
CA ILE A 150 -15.54 7.17 -2.45
C ILE A 150 -16.80 7.71 -1.74
N ASN A 151 -17.62 8.49 -2.45
CA ASN A 151 -18.84 9.10 -1.90
C ASN A 151 -20.04 8.13 -1.83
N ASP A 152 -19.93 6.96 -2.46
CA ASP A 152 -20.99 5.95 -2.49
C ASP A 152 -20.80 4.89 -1.38
N LEU A 153 -19.79 5.07 -0.52
CA LEU A 153 -19.41 4.13 0.54
C LEU A 153 -19.61 4.73 1.93
N GLN A 154 -20.30 3.99 2.80
CA GLN A 154 -20.33 4.27 4.24
C GLN A 154 -19.25 3.44 4.95
N LEU A 155 -18.24 4.12 5.50
CA LEU A 155 -17.15 3.51 6.25
C LEU A 155 -17.52 3.43 7.74
N THR A 156 -17.63 2.22 8.29
CA THR A 156 -17.80 2.01 9.74
C THR A 156 -16.50 1.49 10.35
N LEU A 157 -15.95 2.23 11.31
CA LEU A 157 -14.73 1.85 12.02
C LEU A 157 -15.04 0.94 13.22
N LYS A 158 -14.33 -0.19 13.31
CA LYS A 158 -14.40 -1.10 14.46
C LYS A 158 -12.98 -1.44 14.92
N PRO A 159 -12.52 -0.93 16.08
CA PRO A 159 -11.19 -1.25 16.59
C PRO A 159 -11.03 -2.73 16.89
N ASN A 160 -9.85 -3.26 16.62
CA ASN A 160 -9.52 -4.64 16.97
C ASN A 160 -8.88 -4.69 18.35
N ALA A 161 -9.67 -5.06 19.37
CA ALA A 161 -9.22 -5.10 20.77
C ALA A 161 -7.94 -5.94 20.98
N ARG A 162 -7.79 -7.05 20.26
CA ARG A 162 -6.59 -7.90 20.34
C ARG A 162 -5.35 -7.18 19.82
N LEU A 163 -5.46 -6.50 18.68
CA LEU A 163 -4.35 -5.75 18.08
C LEU A 163 -4.03 -4.48 18.87
N LEU A 164 -5.04 -3.79 19.42
CA LEU A 164 -4.83 -2.68 20.37
C LEU A 164 -4.00 -3.13 21.58
N ALA A 165 -4.37 -4.25 22.20
CA ALA A 165 -3.64 -4.79 23.35
C ALA A 165 -2.19 -5.16 23.00
N GLN A 166 -1.94 -5.69 21.80
CA GLN A 166 -0.59 -5.98 21.31
C GLN A 166 0.22 -4.70 21.08
N SER A 167 -0.35 -3.70 20.42
CA SER A 167 0.29 -2.39 20.18
C SER A 167 0.62 -1.66 21.48
N ALA A 168 -0.27 -1.72 22.49
CA ALA A 168 -0.02 -1.12 23.81
C ALA A 168 1.09 -1.83 24.61
N ARG A 169 1.27 -3.14 24.42
CA ARG A 169 2.39 -3.92 24.98
C ARG A 169 3.70 -3.63 24.24
N ALA A 170 3.66 -3.59 22.90
CA ALA A 170 4.79 -3.24 22.06
C ALA A 170 5.27 -1.80 22.30
N GLY A 171 4.37 -0.83 22.53
CA GLY A 171 4.72 0.55 22.85
C GLY A 171 5.44 0.73 24.20
N ARG A 172 5.17 -0.14 25.19
CA ARG A 172 5.92 -0.20 26.45
C ARG A 172 7.31 -0.80 26.27
N ALA A 173 7.44 -1.87 25.49
CA ALA A 173 8.72 -2.49 25.15
C ALA A 173 9.58 -1.62 24.21
N ALA A 174 8.95 -0.91 23.26
CA ALA A 174 9.62 -0.04 22.30
C ALA A 174 10.12 1.25 22.93
N ARG A 175 9.49 1.81 23.97
CA ARG A 175 10.03 2.95 24.73
C ARG A 175 11.36 2.63 25.43
N LEU A 176 11.59 1.37 25.80
CA LEU A 176 12.88 0.90 26.33
C LEU A 176 13.93 0.71 25.22
N ALA A 177 13.51 0.45 23.98
CA ALA A 177 14.41 0.21 22.83
C ALA A 177 14.60 1.43 21.90
N SER A 178 13.77 2.48 22.02
CA SER A 178 13.74 3.62 21.09
C SER A 178 14.88 4.63 21.31
N GLN A 179 15.85 4.35 22.18
CA GLN A 179 17.08 5.14 22.24
C GLN A 179 18.02 4.90 21.03
N GLY A 180 17.72 3.94 20.14
CA GLY A 180 18.68 3.48 19.13
C GLY A 180 18.31 3.50 17.64
N ALA A 181 17.12 3.91 17.20
CA ALA A 181 16.72 3.70 15.80
C ALA A 181 16.14 4.95 15.11
N ALA A 182 17.02 5.91 14.84
CA ALA A 182 16.85 6.84 13.73
C ALA A 182 17.16 6.10 12.42
N SER A 183 16.14 5.69 11.67
CA SER A 183 16.29 5.44 10.23
C SER A 183 15.37 6.35 9.45
N MET A 184 15.89 7.57 9.22
CA MET A 184 15.42 8.49 8.19
C MET A 184 15.62 7.86 6.81
N GLY A 185 14.54 7.74 6.04
CA GLY A 185 14.58 7.56 4.58
C GLY A 185 13.90 8.76 3.91
N LEU A 186 14.69 9.57 3.20
CA LEU A 186 14.31 10.80 2.51
C LEU A 186 13.69 10.58 1.12
N GLY A 187 12.78 11.50 0.77
CA GLY A 187 12.24 11.76 -0.58
C GLY A 187 11.00 10.94 -0.86
N LEU A 188 9.89 11.60 -1.27
CA LEU A 188 8.59 11.02 -1.63
C LEU A 188 8.73 9.64 -2.28
N ARG A 189 8.66 8.62 -1.42
CA ARG A 189 8.77 7.20 -1.70
C ARG A 189 7.86 6.56 -0.68
N VAL A 190 6.55 6.58 -0.97
CA VAL A 190 5.44 5.98 -0.20
C VAL A 190 5.89 5.55 1.22
N ASP A 191 6.15 6.52 2.09
CA ASP A 191 6.59 6.22 3.45
C ASP A 191 5.38 5.97 4.32
N ARG A 192 5.55 5.18 5.38
CA ARG A 192 4.48 4.80 6.32
C ARG A 192 3.54 5.96 6.66
N TRP A 193 4.13 7.10 6.96
CA TRP A 193 3.38 8.28 7.38
C TRP A 193 2.52 8.86 6.27
N SER A 194 3.02 8.92 5.02
CA SER A 194 2.22 9.36 3.88
C SER A 194 0.98 8.48 3.68
N LEU A 195 1.12 7.16 3.79
CA LEU A 195 -0.03 6.24 3.71
C LEU A 195 -1.03 6.42 4.86
N MET A 196 -0.53 6.62 6.08
CA MET A 196 -1.39 6.86 7.23
C MET A 196 -2.10 8.23 7.15
N ILE A 197 -1.44 9.27 6.63
CA ILE A 197 -2.05 10.58 6.38
C ILE A 197 -3.18 10.46 5.35
N VAL A 198 -2.93 9.83 4.20
CA VAL A 198 -3.99 9.60 3.19
C VAL A 198 -5.15 8.81 3.78
N THR A 199 -4.86 7.76 4.57
CA THR A 199 -5.91 6.97 5.21
C THR A 199 -6.72 7.81 6.19
N ALA A 200 -6.08 8.63 7.02
CA ALA A 200 -6.77 9.52 7.96
C ALA A 200 -7.65 10.55 7.23
N VAL A 201 -7.17 11.13 6.13
CA VAL A 201 -7.94 12.04 5.27
C VAL A 201 -9.16 11.34 4.66
N VAL A 202 -8.99 10.11 4.15
CA VAL A 202 -10.11 9.30 3.64
C VAL A 202 -11.14 8.96 4.73
N LEU A 203 -10.69 8.85 5.98
CA LEU A 203 -11.57 8.64 7.14
C LEU A 203 -12.18 9.93 7.70
N GLY A 204 -11.97 11.09 7.05
CA GLY A 204 -12.59 12.36 7.40
C GLY A 204 -11.71 13.32 8.20
N CYS A 205 -10.45 12.98 8.50
CA CYS A 205 -9.53 13.88 9.19
C CYS A 205 -8.95 14.90 8.21
N HIS A 206 -9.55 16.08 8.14
CA HIS A 206 -9.15 17.14 7.20
C HIS A 206 -8.37 18.29 7.86
N TYR A 207 -8.38 18.37 9.19
CA TYR A 207 -7.68 19.43 9.93
C TYR A 207 -6.34 18.96 10.50
N PHE A 208 -5.39 19.90 10.62
CA PHE A 208 -4.02 19.59 11.04
C PHE A 208 -3.94 18.99 12.45
N ASP A 209 -4.68 19.57 13.40
CA ASP A 209 -4.79 19.11 14.78
C ASP A 209 -5.40 17.70 14.87
N GLN A 210 -6.43 17.41 14.06
CA GLN A 210 -7.01 16.07 13.95
C GLN A 210 -5.98 15.04 13.47
N LEU A 211 -5.19 15.39 12.45
CA LEU A 211 -4.13 14.52 11.94
C LEU A 211 -3.02 14.29 12.97
N VAL A 212 -2.60 15.31 13.72
CA VAL A 212 -1.64 15.15 14.82
C VAL A 212 -2.19 14.18 15.88
N HIS A 213 -3.44 14.38 16.30
CA HIS A 213 -4.09 13.54 17.31
C HIS A 213 -4.22 12.08 16.88
N VAL A 214 -4.74 11.86 15.67
CA VAL A 214 -5.04 10.52 15.15
C VAL A 214 -3.78 9.74 14.81
N LEU A 215 -2.75 10.40 14.27
CA LEU A 215 -1.52 9.73 13.85
C LEU A 215 -0.48 9.61 14.98
N GLY A 216 -0.60 10.43 16.03
CA GLY A 216 0.35 10.47 17.15
C GLY A 216 1.76 10.89 16.72
N ILE A 217 1.87 11.75 15.70
CA ILE A 217 3.15 12.25 15.17
C ILE A 217 3.44 13.67 15.62
N ALA A 218 4.73 13.99 15.79
CA ALA A 218 5.15 15.35 16.10
C ALA A 218 4.73 16.32 14.98
N SER A 219 4.21 17.49 15.35
CA SER A 219 3.68 18.50 14.42
C SER A 219 4.68 18.92 13.35
N SER A 220 5.97 19.05 13.70
CA SER A 220 7.04 19.39 12.75
C SER A 220 7.25 18.31 11.67
N VAL A 221 7.05 17.04 12.02
CA VAL A 221 7.15 15.91 11.09
C VAL A 221 5.93 15.89 10.17
N LEU A 222 4.73 16.08 10.71
CA LEU A 222 3.50 16.16 9.92
C LEU A 222 3.55 17.31 8.91
N ALA A 223 3.92 18.52 9.35
CA ALA A 223 3.99 19.70 8.49
C ALA A 223 4.91 19.47 7.28
N ARG A 224 6.12 18.94 7.52
CA ARG A 224 7.07 18.61 6.44
C ARG A 224 6.50 17.57 5.47
N ARG A 225 5.76 16.57 5.96
CA ARG A 225 5.15 15.53 5.12
C ARG A 225 3.99 16.07 4.28
N LEU A 226 3.11 16.87 4.88
CA LEU A 226 2.02 17.52 4.17
C LEU A 226 2.55 18.42 3.05
N SER A 227 3.57 19.24 3.34
CA SER A 227 4.21 20.09 2.33
C SER A 227 4.72 19.27 1.14
N SER A 228 5.44 18.17 1.40
CA SER A 228 5.87 17.25 0.35
C SER A 228 4.69 16.65 -0.43
N MET A 229 3.60 16.26 0.24
CA MET A 229 2.42 15.68 -0.43
C MET A 229 1.69 16.70 -1.32
N VAL A 230 1.64 17.97 -0.92
CA VAL A 230 1.10 19.08 -1.73
C VAL A 230 2.00 19.35 -2.94
N GLU A 231 3.32 19.41 -2.76
CA GLU A 231 4.28 19.55 -3.88
C GLU A 231 4.15 18.41 -4.90
N ALA A 232 3.81 17.20 -4.43
CA ALA A 232 3.56 16.03 -5.27
C ALA A 232 2.15 16.00 -5.89
N GLY A 233 1.29 16.97 -5.59
CA GLY A 233 -0.10 17.05 -6.08
C GLY A 233 -1.04 15.98 -5.50
N LEU A 234 -0.68 15.34 -4.37
CA LEU A 234 -1.51 14.34 -3.70
C LEU A 234 -2.59 14.96 -2.81
N LEU A 235 -2.34 16.16 -2.30
CA LEU A 235 -3.27 16.95 -1.51
C LEU A 235 -3.41 18.33 -2.17
N LEU A 236 -4.62 18.90 -2.08
CA LEU A 236 -4.95 20.25 -2.53
C LEU A 236 -4.89 21.23 -1.36
#